data_AF-A0A2N5YJ32-F1
#
_entry.id   AF-A0A2N5YJ32-F1
#
_cell.length_a   1.000
_cell.length_b   1.000
_cell.length_c   1.000
_cell.angle_alpha   90.00
_cell.angle_beta   90.00
_cell.angle_gamma   90.00
#
_symmetry.space_group_name_H-M   'P 1'
#
loop_
_entity.id
_entity.type
_entity.pdbx_description
1 polymer ?
#
loop_
_entity_poly.entity_id
_entity_poly.type
_entity_poly.pdbx_seq_one_letter_code
_entity_poly.pdbx_strand_id
1 'polypeptide(L)' 'MLQSLTTSSYKAKDAFTKREKQVIKFILEERTSAEIGEILGISRRTVEVYRKNIIAKLGVRNTVGIVKFAMKHGMN' A
#
# COMPACT_ATOMS: atom_id res chain seq x y z
N MET A 1 15.14 7.70 -29.32
CA MET A 1 14.44 6.57 -28.66
C MET A 1 15.44 5.85 -27.75
N LEU A 2 15.51 6.20 -26.47
CA LEU A 2 16.07 5.35 -25.43
C LEU A 2 15.21 5.53 -24.18
N GLN A 3 14.68 4.40 -23.71
CA GLN A 3 13.58 4.31 -22.77
C GLN A 3 13.99 4.80 -21.38
N SER A 4 13.09 5.59 -20.82
CA SER A 4 12.96 6.01 -19.43
C SER A 4 13.13 4.84 -18.45
N LEU A 5 14.35 4.60 -18.00
CA LEU A 5 14.65 3.70 -16.89
C LEU A 5 15.21 4.57 -15.77
N THR A 6 14.49 4.62 -14.64
CA THR A 6 14.90 5.02 -13.27
C THR A 6 14.17 6.19 -12.56
N THR A 7 13.13 6.81 -13.13
CA THR A 7 12.47 7.94 -12.42
C THR A 7 11.36 7.54 -11.42
N SER A 8 10.93 6.29 -11.32
CA SER A 8 9.72 5.94 -10.54
C SER A 8 9.94 5.59 -9.06
N SER A 9 11.18 5.39 -8.60
CA SER A 9 11.45 4.78 -7.28
C SER A 9 11.32 5.74 -6.08
N TYR A 10 11.43 7.06 -6.27
CA TYR A 10 11.39 8.03 -5.16
C TYR A 10 10.01 8.67 -4.95
N LYS A 11 9.13 8.65 -5.96
CA LYS A 11 7.79 9.30 -5.89
C LYS A 11 6.75 8.52 -5.08
N ALA A 12 6.96 7.22 -4.85
CA ALA A 12 5.94 6.39 -4.21
C ALA A 12 5.85 6.59 -2.69
N LYS A 13 6.96 6.88 -1.99
CA LYS A 13 6.92 7.15 -0.54
C LYS A 13 6.11 8.40 -0.21
N ASP A 14 6.02 9.38 -1.11
CA ASP A 14 5.25 10.62 -0.90
C ASP A 14 3.84 10.60 -1.52
N ALA A 15 3.50 9.59 -2.32
CA ALA A 15 2.19 9.47 -2.97
C ALA A 15 1.07 8.93 -2.05
N PHE A 16 1.43 8.33 -0.91
CA PHE A 16 0.49 7.76 0.04
C PHE A 16 0.17 8.72 1.18
N THR A 17 -1.12 8.84 1.49
CA THR A 17 -1.59 9.53 2.68
C THR A 17 -1.10 8.78 3.94
N LYS A 18 -1.11 9.47 5.09
CA LYS A 18 -0.74 8.86 6.38
C LYS A 18 -1.55 7.58 6.67
N ARG A 19 -2.85 7.58 6.35
CA ARG A 19 -3.73 6.41 6.53
C ARG A 19 -3.37 5.26 5.59
N GLU A 20 -3.08 5.54 4.32
CA GLU A 20 -2.65 4.51 3.39
C GLU A 20 -1.31 3.89 3.80
N LYS A 21 -0.35 4.70 4.28
CA LYS A 21 0.92 4.19 4.83
C LYS A 21 0.71 3.25 6.02
N GLN A 22 -0.20 3.61 6.95
CA GLN A 22 -0.56 2.75 8.07
C GLN A 22 -1.17 1.42 7.60
N VAL A 23 -2.09 1.48 6.63
CA VAL A 23 -2.71 0.27 6.06
C VAL A 23 -1.67 -0.61 5.37
N ILE A 24 -0.72 -0.03 4.62
CA ILE A 24 0.39 -0.77 4.01
C ILE A 24 1.24 -1.44 5.10
N LYS A 25 1.60 -0.72 6.16
CA LYS A 25 2.37 -1.29 7.27
C LYS A 25 1.69 -2.51 7.87
N PHE A 26 0.40 -2.41 8.20
CA PHE A 26 -0.31 -3.55 8.78
C PHE A 26 -0.53 -4.71 7.79
N ILE A 27 -0.57 -4.44 6.48
CA ILE A 27 -0.57 -5.49 5.46
C ILE A 27 0.74 -6.27 5.49
N LEU A 28 1.87 -5.61 5.72
CA LEU A 28 3.18 -6.26 5.83
C LEU A 28 3.34 -7.05 7.14
N GLU A 29 2.63 -6.64 8.19
CA GLU A 29 2.48 -7.38 9.44
C GLU A 29 1.41 -8.49 9.35
N GLU A 30 0.99 -8.86 8.13
CA GLU A 30 0.02 -9.93 7.84
C GLU A 30 -1.38 -9.76 8.47
N ARG A 31 -1.75 -8.51 8.83
CA ARG A 31 -3.07 -8.23 9.40
C ARG A 31 -4.18 -8.31 8.36
N THR A 32 -5.31 -8.87 8.77
CA THR A 32 -6.56 -8.90 8.02
C THR A 32 -7.23 -7.52 8.00
N SER A 33 -8.12 -7.28 7.03
CA SER A 33 -8.87 -6.00 6.98
C SER A 33 -9.73 -5.74 8.22
N ALA A 34 -10.13 -6.79 8.94
CA ALA A 34 -10.87 -6.67 10.20
C ALA A 34 -9.96 -6.17 11.32
N GLU A 35 -8.82 -6.84 11.55
CA GLU A 35 -7.83 -6.43 12.56
C GLU A 35 -7.31 -5.00 12.30
N ILE A 36 -7.03 -4.66 11.04
CA ILE A 36 -6.61 -3.29 10.69
C ILE A 36 -7.70 -2.28 11.05
N GLY A 37 -8.97 -2.64 10.85
CA GLY A 37 -10.11 -1.79 11.21
C GLY A 37 -10.17 -1.55 12.70
N GLU A 38 -10.03 -2.61 13.49
CA GLU A 38 -9.97 -2.55 14.95
C GLU A 38 -8.81 -1.68 15.44
N ILE A 39 -7.59 -1.89 14.92
CA ILE A 39 -6.39 -1.13 15.30
C ILE A 39 -6.54 0.36 14.95
N LEU A 40 -7.14 0.68 13.80
CA LEU A 40 -7.27 2.06 13.31
C LEU A 40 -8.55 2.76 13.78
N GLY A 41 -9.45 2.06 14.48
CA GLY A 41 -10.76 2.58 14.90
C GLY A 41 -11.72 2.87 13.74
N ILE A 42 -11.67 2.08 12.66
CA ILE A 42 -12.49 2.24 11.46
C ILE A 42 -13.13 0.93 11.03
N SER A 43 -14.18 1.00 10.21
CA SER A 43 -14.81 -0.23 9.71
C SER A 43 -13.89 -1.01 8.78
N ARG A 44 -14.04 -2.35 8.77
CA ARG A 44 -13.40 -3.24 7.78
C ARG A 44 -13.61 -2.74 6.34
N ARG A 45 -14.81 -2.26 6.02
CA ARG A 45 -15.15 -1.72 4.69
C ARG A 45 -14.31 -0.50 4.33
N THR A 46 -14.04 0.36 5.31
CA THR A 46 -13.15 1.52 5.14
C THR A 46 -11.71 1.07 4.84
N VAL A 47 -11.22 0.03 5.52
CA VAL A 47 -9.90 -0.57 5.22
C VAL A 47 -9.85 -1.14 3.80
N GLU A 48 -10.91 -1.82 3.35
CA GLU A 48 -11.00 -2.34 1.99
C GLU A 48 -10.96 -1.22 0.93
N VAL A 49 -11.59 -0.07 1.21
CA VAL A 49 -11.48 1.13 0.35
C VAL A 49 -10.03 1.63 0.30
N TYR A 50 -9.35 1.76 1.44
CA TYR A 50 -7.93 2.13 1.44
C TYR A 50 -7.08 1.14 0.63
N ARG A 51 -7.29 -0.17 0.79
CA ARG A 51 -6.60 -1.21 0.01
C ARG A 51 -6.82 -1.03 -1.50
N LYS A 52 -8.06 -0.79 -1.94
CA LYS A 52 -8.38 -0.53 -3.35
C LYS A 52 -7.65 0.72 -3.88
N ASN A 53 -7.63 1.80 -3.11
CA ASN A 53 -6.93 3.02 -3.48
C ASN A 53 -5.42 2.81 -3.58
N ILE A 54 -4.83 2.07 -2.62
CA ILE A 54 -3.40 1.70 -2.65
C ILE A 54 -3.09 0.86 -3.91
N ILE A 55 -3.91 -0.15 -4.21
CA ILE A 55 -3.76 -0.99 -5.40
C ILE A 55 -3.77 -0.15 -6.68
N ALA A 56 -4.76 0.74 -6.80
CA ALA A 56 -4.87 1.65 -7.94
C ALA A 56 -3.66 2.59 -8.06
N LYS A 57 -3.21 3.18 -6.95
CA LYS A 57 -2.03 4.05 -6.90
C LYS A 57 -0.73 3.32 -7.25
N LEU A 58 -0.60 2.06 -6.86
CA LEU A 58 0.57 1.22 -7.16
C LEU A 58 0.51 0.58 -8.54
N GLY A 59 -0.65 0.57 -9.21
CA GLY A 59 -0.85 -0.16 -10.46
C GLY A 59 -0.69 -1.67 -10.30
N VAL A 60 -0.94 -2.21 -9.10
CA VAL A 60 -0.86 -3.64 -8.82
C VAL A 60 -2.23 -4.31 -8.94
N ARG A 61 -2.27 -5.64 -8.86
CA ARG A 61 -3.52 -6.41 -9.01
C ARG A 61 -4.21 -6.73 -7.69
N ASN A 62 -3.45 -6.84 -6.60
CA ASN A 62 -3.94 -7.32 -5.31
C ASN A 62 -2.99 -6.96 -4.16
N THR A 63 -3.36 -7.37 -2.95
CA THR A 63 -2.56 -7.21 -1.73
C THR A 63 -1.16 -7.80 -1.84
N VAL A 64 -0.99 -8.95 -2.52
CA VAL A 64 0.34 -9.55 -2.75
C VAL A 64 1.21 -8.60 -3.59
N GLY A 65 0.62 -7.88 -4.54
CA GLY A 65 1.30 -6.83 -5.27
C GLY A 65 1.76 -5.67 -4.37
N ILE A 66 0.97 -5.29 -3.37
CA ILE A 66 1.36 -4.28 -2.36
C ILE A 66 2.59 -4.78 -1.58
N VAL A 67 2.56 -6.03 -1.12
CA VAL A 67 3.68 -6.64 -0.36
C VAL A 67 4.95 -6.68 -1.22
N LYS A 68 4.86 -7.19 -2.46
CA LYS A 68 6.00 -7.22 -3.39
C LYS A 68 6.57 -5.83 -3.65
N PHE A 69 5.70 -4.84 -3.81
CA PHE A 69 6.12 -3.45 -4.00
C PHE A 69 6.86 -2.91 -2.77
N ALA A 70 6.28 -3.09 -1.58
CA ALA A 70 6.87 -2.64 -0.32
C ALA A 70 8.24 -3.27 -0.06
N MET A 71 8.38 -4.59 -0.28
CA MET A 71 9.66 -5.29 -0.15
C MET A 71 10.71 -4.76 -1.14
N LYS A 72 10.32 -4.50 -2.40
CA LYS A 72 11.22 -3.97 -3.43
C LYS A 72 11.72 -2.55 -3.13
N HIS A 73 10.92 -1.75 -2.43
CA HIS A 73 11.19 -0.33 -2.18
C HIS A 73 11.60 -0.01 -0.73
N GLY A 74 11.87 -1.03 0.11
CA GLY A 74 12.26 -0.82 1.51
C GLY A 74 11.21 -0.02 2.30
N MET A 75 9.94 -0.41 2.12
CA MET A 75 8.86 0.00 3.02
C MET A 75 8.65 -1.15 4.00
N ASN A 76 9.19 -0.97 5.20
CA ASN A 76 9.17 -1.89 6.33
C ASN A 76 8.90 -1.07 7.60
#